data_AF-A0A1M5VM01-F1
#
_entry.id   AF-A0A1M5VM01-F1
#
_cell.length_a   1.000
_cell.length_b   1.000
_cell.length_c   1.000
_cell.angle_alpha   90.00
_cell.angle_beta   90.00
_cell.angle_gamma   90.00
#
_symmetry.space_group_name_H-M   'P 1'
#
loop_
_entity.id
_entity.type
_entity.pdbx_description
1 polymer ?
#
loop_
_entity_poly.entity_id
_entity_poly.type
_entity_poly.pdbx_seq_one_letter_code
_entity_poly.pdbx_strand_id
1 'polypeptide(L)'
;MQAFLKLNNLDLTHTVMKTPLWLLTAGLALFACTKTKPIESPRVPAADTTILQATITRPLTDKKFEITEARLKRGEYLVNGILQCFVCHSERDSTIAGFPPIASKKGGGAILGQRGNFRMVAPNISPDKETGAGNWTDDMFARAIREGVGHDGRALSLPMYWASFSNLADEDLASVIVYIRSIPPVKNRLPQRSLPPEREKELQGSPKMLTGPVAYPDTADALKKGIYLVKVADCVGCHTGWYGTNPGMFGGGNPMSKNNHKVVLSTNLTPDPTGLAGWDAATFINAIRTGKGGTLDGSMPWTAYRNMSDQDLAAILTALKRLPPVNHRVMNSLPATDCVICGQKHGYGEYNKVKPFPKVKTDTTLYNQYAGKYSNPDGFVLEIKYKDHQLLISEGGPDLLLVPIGNNRFNGIGLATPVSFERDRSGKINSLICYWIEDEVFKKLP
;
A
#
# COMPACT_ATOMS: atom_id res chain seq x y z
N MET A 1 9.05 -17.07 68.46
CA MET A 1 10.10 -16.51 67.58
C MET A 1 9.43 -16.15 66.25
N GLN A 2 8.86 -14.94 66.16
CA GLN A 2 9.42 -13.76 65.44
C GLN A 2 9.37 -13.95 63.90
N ALA A 3 8.79 -13.10 63.06
CA ALA A 3 8.24 -11.73 63.15
C ALA A 3 7.32 -11.52 61.91
N PHE A 4 6.02 -11.15 62.04
CA PHE A 4 5.37 -9.83 62.21
C PHE A 4 4.76 -9.24 60.92
N LEU A 5 3.45 -8.97 61.01
CA LEU A 5 2.58 -8.27 60.08
C LEU A 5 2.98 -6.79 59.88
N LYS A 6 2.55 -6.20 58.76
CA LYS A 6 1.85 -4.90 58.79
C LYS A 6 0.97 -4.65 57.55
N LEU A 7 -0.25 -4.27 57.89
CA LEU A 7 -1.36 -3.81 57.05
C LEU A 7 -1.37 -2.26 56.99
N ASN A 8 -2.12 -1.75 56.01
CA ASN A 8 -3.05 -0.60 56.07
C ASN A 8 -2.66 0.82 55.57
N ASN A 9 -3.59 1.32 54.72
CA ASN A 9 -4.26 2.65 54.73
C ASN A 9 -3.49 3.87 54.17
N LEU A 10 -4.10 4.92 53.59
CA LEU A 10 -5.48 5.30 53.24
C LEU A 10 -5.40 6.55 52.33
N ASP A 11 -6.53 6.84 51.71
CA ASP A 11 -6.88 7.98 50.86
C ASP A 11 -7.11 9.29 51.66
N LEU A 12 -7.32 10.40 50.93
CA LEU A 12 -8.02 11.66 51.28
C LEU A 12 -7.25 12.89 51.82
N THR A 13 -7.11 13.88 50.91
CA THR A 13 -7.51 15.30 51.00
C THR A 13 -7.13 16.22 52.18
N HIS A 14 -6.66 17.42 51.78
CA HIS A 14 -6.75 18.74 52.43
C HIS A 14 -6.11 18.97 53.81
N THR A 15 -5.03 19.75 53.85
CA THR A 15 -4.87 20.78 54.90
C THR A 15 -4.09 21.98 54.39
N VAL A 16 -4.70 23.16 54.55
CA VAL A 16 -4.19 24.49 54.30
C VAL A 16 -3.19 24.89 55.38
N MET A 17 -2.06 25.48 55.03
CA MET A 17 -1.27 26.30 55.97
C MET A 17 -0.89 27.64 55.34
N LYS A 18 -1.08 28.69 56.15
CA LYS A 18 -1.11 30.11 55.81
C LYS A 18 0.27 30.79 55.95
N THR A 19 0.52 31.77 55.07
CA THR A 19 1.17 33.11 55.28
C THR A 19 2.69 33.18 55.62
N PRO A 20 3.43 34.26 55.25
CA PRO A 20 2.96 35.65 55.23
C PRO A 20 3.28 36.54 54.00
N LEU A 21 2.42 37.56 53.95
CA LEU A 21 2.45 38.81 53.20
C LEU A 21 3.69 39.65 53.62
N TRP A 22 4.02 40.68 52.83
CA TRP A 22 5.07 41.70 52.99
C TRP A 22 6.33 41.52 52.11
N LEU A 23 6.22 41.99 50.86
CA LEU A 23 7.05 43.10 50.34
C LEU A 23 6.48 43.55 48.99
N LEU A 24 5.64 44.60 49.07
CA LEU A 24 5.26 45.46 47.96
C LEU A 24 6.45 46.38 47.66
N THR A 25 6.90 46.43 46.40
CA THR A 25 7.02 47.63 45.54
C THR A 25 8.11 47.48 44.47
N ALA A 26 7.85 48.17 43.35
CA ALA A 26 8.74 48.50 42.24
C ALA A 26 8.80 47.50 41.06
N GLY A 27 8.16 47.89 39.95
CA GLY A 27 8.47 47.35 38.64
C GLY A 27 7.30 47.28 37.67
N LEU A 28 6.65 48.41 37.34
CA LEU A 28 5.89 48.51 36.10
C LEU A 28 6.88 48.33 34.93
N ALA A 29 6.92 47.15 34.33
CA ALA A 29 7.54 46.92 33.03
C ALA A 29 6.49 46.29 32.11
N LEU A 30 6.10 47.05 31.10
CA LEU A 30 5.25 46.65 29.99
C LEU A 30 5.74 45.32 29.38
N PHE A 31 5.06 44.21 29.67
CA PHE A 31 5.20 43.00 28.88
C PHE A 31 4.39 43.17 27.59
N ALA A 32 5.05 43.70 26.57
CA ALA A 32 4.59 43.59 25.20
C ALA A 32 4.44 42.10 24.86
N CYS A 33 3.25 41.71 24.38
CA CYS A 33 3.00 40.43 23.72
C CYS A 33 4.00 40.21 22.58
N THR A 34 5.09 39.50 22.84
CA THR A 34 5.90 38.94 21.77
C THR A 34 5.24 37.63 21.35
N LYS A 35 4.50 37.68 20.24
CA LYS A 35 4.09 36.49 19.50
C LYS A 35 5.36 35.68 19.22
N THR A 36 5.52 34.54 19.88
CA THR A 36 6.53 33.55 19.48
C THR A 36 6.14 33.09 18.07
N LYS A 37 6.94 33.51 17.08
CA LYS A 37 6.79 33.01 15.71
C LYS A 37 6.97 31.49 15.74
N PRO A 38 6.15 30.72 15.01
CA PRO A 38 6.40 29.30 14.83
C PRO A 38 7.82 29.12 14.31
N ILE A 39 8.54 28.12 14.81
CA ILE A 39 9.84 27.72 14.26
C ILE A 39 9.56 27.22 12.84
N GLU A 40 9.77 28.09 11.84
CA GLU A 40 9.82 27.68 10.44
C GLU A 40 10.99 26.70 10.31
N SER A 41 10.68 25.45 9.91
CA SER A 41 11.72 24.55 9.43
C SER A 41 12.49 25.24 8.29
N PRO A 42 13.83 25.11 8.24
CA PRO A 42 14.62 25.81 7.24
C PRO A 42 14.10 25.44 5.84
N ARG A 43 13.67 26.44 5.07
CA ARG A 43 13.32 26.30 3.66
C ARG A 43 14.57 25.91 2.90
N VAL A 44 14.80 24.61 2.73
CA VAL A 44 15.77 24.10 1.77
C VAL A 44 15.28 24.54 0.39
N PRO A 45 16.07 25.32 -0.39
CA PRO A 45 15.72 25.65 -1.76
C PRO A 45 15.45 24.36 -2.51
N ALA A 46 14.34 24.31 -3.26
CA ALA A 46 14.08 23.18 -4.13
C ALA A 46 15.24 23.08 -5.12
N ALA A 47 16.04 22.01 -5.05
CA ALA A 47 16.87 21.66 -6.19
C ALA A 47 15.93 21.45 -7.38
N ASP A 48 16.18 22.17 -8.46
CA ASP A 48 15.43 22.09 -9.72
C ASP A 48 15.80 20.75 -10.38
N THR A 49 15.29 19.64 -9.84
CA THR A 49 15.54 18.32 -10.41
C THR A 49 14.67 18.15 -11.64
N THR A 50 15.32 17.84 -12.77
CA THR A 50 14.63 17.61 -14.04
C THR A 50 13.72 16.39 -13.93
N ILE A 51 12.41 16.60 -14.04
CA ILE A 51 11.44 15.51 -14.13
C ILE A 51 11.56 14.86 -15.50
N LEU A 52 11.75 13.54 -15.51
CA LEU A 52 11.93 12.80 -16.74
C LEU A 52 10.62 12.21 -17.27
N GLN A 53 10.48 12.19 -18.60
CA GLN A 53 9.33 11.63 -19.30
C GLN A 53 9.33 10.10 -19.24
N ALA A 54 8.15 9.50 -19.23
CA ALA A 54 8.01 8.05 -19.36
C ALA A 54 8.55 7.58 -20.72
N THR A 55 9.29 6.47 -20.72
CA THR A 55 9.78 5.83 -21.95
C THR A 55 8.75 4.89 -22.56
N ILE A 56 7.84 4.37 -21.74
CA ILE A 56 6.75 3.49 -22.13
C ILE A 56 5.45 4.28 -22.01
N THR A 57 4.86 4.67 -23.14
CA THR A 57 3.59 5.39 -23.16
C THR A 57 2.85 5.16 -24.48
N ARG A 58 1.54 4.95 -24.40
CA ARG A 58 0.65 4.96 -25.56
C ARG A 58 0.19 6.39 -25.88
N PRO A 59 -0.14 6.70 -27.16
CA PRO A 59 -0.74 7.98 -27.50
C PRO A 59 -2.08 8.18 -26.77
N LEU A 60 -2.43 9.45 -26.54
CA LEU A 60 -3.74 9.82 -26.03
C LEU A 60 -4.79 9.69 -27.14
N THR A 61 -5.99 9.30 -26.72
CA THR A 61 -7.20 9.23 -27.54
C THR A 61 -8.16 10.36 -27.16
N ASP A 62 -9.20 10.55 -27.97
CA ASP A 62 -10.31 11.47 -27.73
C ASP A 62 -11.37 10.90 -26.77
N LYS A 63 -11.06 9.80 -26.07
CA LYS A 63 -11.98 9.12 -25.16
C LYS A 63 -12.67 10.10 -24.20
N LYS A 64 -14.00 9.94 -24.10
CA LYS A 64 -14.87 10.63 -23.16
C LYS A 64 -15.77 9.63 -22.47
N PHE A 65 -15.92 9.75 -21.16
CA PHE A 65 -16.87 8.94 -20.40
C PHE A 65 -18.18 9.69 -20.24
N GLU A 66 -19.28 9.02 -20.62
CA GLU A 66 -20.62 9.55 -20.43
C GLU A 66 -20.92 9.66 -18.93
N ILE A 67 -21.49 10.80 -18.54
CA ILE A 67 -21.90 11.10 -17.18
C ILE A 67 -23.31 10.52 -16.98
N THR A 68 -23.40 9.50 -16.13
CA THR A 68 -24.68 8.90 -15.73
C THR A 68 -24.79 8.89 -14.21
N GLU A 69 -26.03 8.87 -13.68
CA GLU A 69 -26.26 8.75 -12.24
C GLU A 69 -25.63 7.47 -11.66
N ALA A 70 -25.71 6.36 -12.41
CA ALA A 70 -25.10 5.09 -12.02
C ALA A 70 -23.57 5.21 -11.87
N ARG A 71 -22.88 5.84 -12.84
CA ARG A 71 -21.43 6.08 -12.78
C ARG A 71 -21.04 7.04 -11.67
N LEU A 72 -21.84 8.08 -11.43
CA LEU A 72 -21.60 9.01 -10.31
C LEU A 72 -21.67 8.27 -8.97
N LYS A 73 -22.73 7.50 -8.73
CA LYS A 73 -22.90 6.70 -7.50
C LYS A 73 -21.80 5.66 -7.34
N ARG A 74 -21.46 4.93 -8.42
CA ARG A 74 -20.40 3.91 -8.40
C ARG A 74 -19.03 4.53 -8.18
N GLY A 75 -18.73 5.63 -8.85
CA GLY A 75 -17.47 6.37 -8.71
C GLY A 75 -17.31 6.94 -7.32
N GLU A 76 -18.37 7.50 -6.74
CA GLU A 76 -18.38 7.95 -5.35
C GLU A 76 -17.97 6.85 -4.39
N TYR A 77 -18.59 5.67 -4.53
CA TYR A 77 -18.29 4.51 -3.71
C TYR A 77 -16.84 4.05 -3.87
N LEU A 78 -16.35 3.91 -5.10
CA LEU A 78 -14.98 3.47 -5.39
C LEU A 78 -13.95 4.46 -4.85
N VAL A 79 -14.11 5.75 -5.13
CA VAL A 79 -13.12 6.78 -4.81
C VAL A 79 -13.02 7.02 -3.31
N ASN A 80 -14.15 7.03 -2.59
CA ASN A 80 -14.17 7.29 -1.14
C ASN A 80 -14.01 6.02 -0.29
N GLY A 81 -14.26 4.84 -0.86
CA GLY A 81 -14.24 3.56 -0.14
C GLY A 81 -13.03 2.70 -0.46
N ILE A 82 -12.79 2.42 -1.73
CA ILE A 82 -11.91 1.33 -2.18
C ILE A 82 -10.55 1.85 -2.64
N LEU A 83 -10.55 2.86 -3.52
CA LEU A 83 -9.34 3.38 -4.19
C LEU A 83 -8.66 4.51 -3.40
N GLN A 84 -9.39 5.10 -2.45
CA GLN A 84 -8.86 6.05 -1.48
C GLN A 84 -8.20 7.30 -2.11
N CYS A 85 -8.63 7.74 -3.29
CA CYS A 85 -7.91 8.78 -4.05
C CYS A 85 -7.66 10.05 -3.19
N PHE A 86 -8.63 10.42 -2.34
CA PHE A 86 -8.53 11.60 -1.50
C PHE A 86 -7.64 11.48 -0.27
N VAL A 87 -7.19 10.27 0.08
CA VAL A 87 -6.19 10.06 1.14
C VAL A 87 -4.84 10.67 0.76
N CYS A 88 -4.51 10.74 -0.55
CA CYS A 88 -3.31 11.43 -1.03
C CYS A 88 -3.62 12.73 -1.74
N HIS A 89 -4.71 12.79 -2.51
CA HIS A 89 -5.06 13.96 -3.33
C HIS A 89 -5.87 15.02 -2.60
N SER A 90 -5.79 15.11 -1.28
CA SER A 90 -6.42 16.19 -0.50
C SER A 90 -5.55 16.56 0.70
N GLU A 91 -5.71 17.80 1.18
CA GLU A 91 -5.27 18.14 2.53
C GLU A 91 -6.05 17.30 3.56
N ARG A 92 -5.36 16.82 4.61
CA ARG A 92 -5.92 15.92 5.62
C ARG A 92 -5.88 16.57 7.00
N ASP A 93 -6.91 16.32 7.78
CA ASP A 93 -6.98 16.83 9.16
C ASP A 93 -6.19 15.93 10.10
N SER A 94 -5.01 16.39 10.52
CA SER A 94 -4.16 15.62 11.44
C SER A 94 -4.60 15.59 12.89
N THR A 95 -5.64 16.35 13.24
CA THR A 95 -6.19 16.37 14.59
C THR A 95 -7.21 15.25 14.81
N ILE A 96 -7.74 14.65 13.74
CA ILE A 96 -8.74 13.57 13.78
C ILE A 96 -8.07 12.21 13.52
N ALA A 97 -8.49 11.19 14.28
CA ALA A 97 -8.00 9.82 14.10
C ALA A 97 -8.21 9.32 12.67
N GLY A 98 -7.14 8.77 12.08
CA GLY A 98 -7.15 8.30 10.69
C GLY A 98 -7.03 9.41 9.63
N PHE A 99 -6.77 10.65 10.06
CA PHE A 99 -6.41 11.78 9.20
C PHE A 99 -7.38 11.96 8.02
N PRO A 100 -8.69 12.15 8.21
CA PRO A 100 -9.62 12.22 7.08
C PRO A 100 -9.31 13.41 6.16
N PRO A 101 -9.65 13.33 4.86
CA PRO A 101 -9.59 14.48 3.96
C PRO A 101 -10.44 15.64 4.49
N ILE A 102 -9.92 16.86 4.42
CA ILE A 102 -10.69 18.07 4.74
C ILE A 102 -11.72 18.27 3.62
N ALA A 103 -13.01 18.31 3.97
CA ALA A 103 -14.10 18.31 2.99
C ALA A 103 -14.00 19.44 1.94
N SER A 104 -13.62 20.66 2.36
CA SER A 104 -13.44 21.82 1.47
C SER A 104 -12.16 21.80 0.63
N LYS A 105 -11.27 20.84 0.87
CA LYS A 105 -9.99 20.65 0.17
C LYS A 105 -9.93 19.33 -0.60
N LYS A 106 -11.05 18.60 -0.66
CA LYS A 106 -11.17 17.29 -1.32
C LYS A 106 -10.73 17.39 -2.78
N GLY A 107 -9.74 16.59 -3.18
CA GLY A 107 -9.19 16.59 -4.54
C GLY A 107 -8.17 17.70 -4.83
N GLY A 108 -7.92 18.60 -3.89
CA GLY A 108 -7.00 19.75 -4.05
C GLY A 108 -5.52 19.38 -4.09
N GLY A 109 -5.15 18.11 -3.94
CA GLY A 109 -3.76 17.65 -3.88
C GLY A 109 -3.06 17.99 -2.57
N ALA A 110 -1.87 17.43 -2.37
CA ALA A 110 -1.07 17.65 -1.16
C ALA A 110 0.42 17.36 -1.38
N ILE A 111 1.28 17.96 -0.56
CA ILE A 111 2.66 17.53 -0.39
C ILE A 111 2.67 16.37 0.61
N LEU A 112 3.00 15.18 0.15
CA LEU A 112 2.96 13.94 0.96
C LEU A 112 4.19 13.80 1.86
N GLY A 113 5.30 14.42 1.47
CA GLY A 113 6.53 14.42 2.24
C GLY A 113 7.60 15.27 1.57
N GLN A 114 8.42 15.93 2.37
CA GLN A 114 9.53 16.75 1.90
C GLN A 114 10.72 16.66 2.86
N ARG A 115 11.90 16.29 2.35
CA ARG A 115 13.15 16.23 3.11
C ARG A 115 14.33 16.48 2.19
N GLY A 116 15.08 17.55 2.41
CA GLY A 116 16.18 17.93 1.52
C GLY A 116 15.71 18.10 0.07
N ASN A 117 16.38 17.40 -0.86
CA ASN A 117 16.05 17.39 -2.30
C ASN A 117 14.96 16.37 -2.68
N PHE A 118 14.28 15.77 -1.69
CA PHE A 118 13.15 14.88 -1.93
C PHE A 118 11.85 15.61 -1.60
N ARG A 119 10.93 15.65 -2.56
CA ARG A 119 9.56 16.14 -2.40
C ARG A 119 8.59 15.25 -3.17
N MET A 120 7.65 14.66 -2.44
CA MET A 120 6.54 13.91 -3.00
C MET A 120 5.28 14.75 -3.02
N VAL A 121 4.63 14.84 -4.19
CA VAL A 121 3.45 15.67 -4.41
C VAL A 121 2.37 14.83 -5.09
N ALA A 122 1.18 14.78 -4.49
CA ALA A 122 -0.03 14.32 -5.14
C ALA A 122 -0.70 15.52 -5.83
N PRO A 123 -0.90 15.48 -7.16
CA PRO A 123 -1.45 16.63 -7.89
C PRO A 123 -2.89 16.94 -7.47
N ASN A 124 -3.30 18.18 -7.71
CA ASN A 124 -4.69 18.60 -7.61
C ASN A 124 -5.50 17.97 -8.75
N ILE A 125 -6.39 17.05 -8.41
CA ILE A 125 -7.25 16.31 -9.35
C ILE A 125 -8.67 16.89 -9.43
N SER A 126 -8.95 17.97 -8.69
CA SER A 126 -10.25 18.64 -8.77
C SER A 126 -10.47 19.26 -10.15
N PRO A 127 -11.73 19.58 -10.53
CA PRO A 127 -12.05 20.19 -11.82
C PRO A 127 -11.56 21.63 -12.02
N ASP A 128 -10.79 22.19 -11.08
CA ASP A 128 -10.22 23.52 -11.21
C ASP A 128 -9.35 23.62 -12.49
N LYS A 129 -9.60 24.64 -13.32
CA LYS A 129 -8.94 24.79 -14.63
C LYS A 129 -7.56 25.42 -14.55
N GLU A 130 -7.21 26.07 -13.45
CA GLU A 130 -5.97 26.84 -13.34
C GLU A 130 -4.85 26.08 -12.60
N THR A 131 -5.25 25.32 -11.59
CA THR A 131 -4.36 24.61 -10.66
C THR A 131 -4.67 23.13 -10.55
N GLY A 132 -5.83 22.68 -11.04
CA GLY A 132 -6.29 21.29 -10.99
C GLY A 132 -6.33 20.60 -12.35
N ALA A 133 -7.18 19.58 -12.43
CA ALA A 133 -7.34 18.70 -13.58
C ALA A 133 -8.48 19.10 -14.53
N GLY A 134 -9.00 20.34 -14.42
CA GLY A 134 -10.10 20.82 -15.26
C GLY A 134 -9.83 20.74 -16.77
N ASN A 135 -8.55 20.80 -17.17
CA ASN A 135 -8.13 20.69 -18.57
C ASN A 135 -7.58 19.31 -18.95
N TRP A 136 -7.50 18.35 -18.02
CA TRP A 136 -7.06 16.99 -18.36
C TRP A 136 -8.13 16.30 -19.18
N THR A 137 -7.76 15.48 -20.16
CA THR A 137 -8.73 14.61 -20.86
C THR A 137 -9.07 13.40 -20.00
N ASP A 138 -10.16 12.69 -20.33
CA ASP A 138 -10.49 11.45 -19.62
C ASP A 138 -9.44 10.38 -19.86
N ASP A 139 -8.83 10.37 -21.05
CA ASP A 139 -7.77 9.43 -21.36
C ASP A 139 -6.46 9.74 -20.62
N MET A 140 -6.17 11.02 -20.31
CA MET A 140 -5.08 11.38 -19.41
C MET A 140 -5.29 10.81 -18.02
N PHE A 141 -6.51 10.90 -17.48
CA PHE A 141 -6.85 10.25 -16.21
C PHE A 141 -6.72 8.73 -16.30
N ALA A 142 -7.28 8.11 -17.35
CA ALA A 142 -7.25 6.67 -17.55
C ALA A 142 -5.81 6.13 -17.58
N ARG A 143 -4.94 6.80 -18.35
CA ARG A 143 -3.53 6.45 -18.48
C ARG A 143 -2.75 6.70 -17.19
N ALA A 144 -3.04 7.77 -16.46
CA ALA A 144 -2.43 8.03 -15.16
C ALA A 144 -2.80 6.96 -14.12
N ILE A 145 -4.10 6.59 -14.05
CA ILE A 145 -4.61 5.65 -13.05
C ILE A 145 -4.11 4.23 -13.33
N ARG A 146 -4.13 3.76 -14.58
CA ARG A 146 -3.87 2.34 -14.88
C ARG A 146 -2.49 2.02 -15.45
N GLU A 147 -1.82 3.01 -16.03
CA GLU A 147 -0.57 2.78 -16.77
C GLU A 147 0.63 3.52 -16.15
N GLY A 148 0.40 4.39 -15.15
CA GLY A 148 1.47 5.07 -14.44
C GLY A 148 2.11 6.22 -15.22
N VAL A 149 1.42 6.78 -16.22
CA VAL A 149 1.88 7.96 -16.97
C VAL A 149 1.02 9.17 -16.65
N GLY A 150 1.63 10.21 -16.08
CA GLY A 150 0.95 11.45 -15.71
C GLY A 150 0.33 12.20 -16.90
N HIS A 151 -0.53 13.17 -16.59
CA HIS A 151 -1.14 14.06 -17.59
C HIS A 151 -0.10 14.84 -18.41
N ASP A 152 1.10 15.04 -17.83
CA ASP A 152 2.28 15.72 -18.36
C ASP A 152 3.31 14.75 -18.96
N GLY A 153 2.96 13.47 -19.09
CA GLY A 153 3.79 12.42 -19.71
C GLY A 153 4.89 11.83 -18.83
N ARG A 154 5.11 12.36 -17.61
CA ARG A 154 6.10 11.80 -16.68
C ARG A 154 5.65 10.45 -16.14
N ALA A 155 6.62 9.61 -15.76
CA ALA A 155 6.32 8.41 -14.99
C ALA A 155 5.85 8.78 -13.57
N LEU A 156 4.79 8.12 -13.10
CA LEU A 156 4.28 8.29 -11.75
C LEU A 156 5.11 7.50 -10.75
N SER A 157 5.57 8.16 -9.70
CA SER A 157 6.21 7.52 -8.55
C SER A 157 5.18 7.02 -7.54
N LEU A 158 5.56 6.00 -6.76
CA LEU A 158 4.90 5.68 -5.49
C LEU A 158 4.81 6.93 -4.60
N PRO A 159 3.73 7.12 -3.83
CA PRO A 159 2.74 6.10 -3.45
C PRO A 159 1.51 6.00 -4.37
N MET A 160 1.53 6.53 -5.61
CA MET A 160 0.43 6.27 -6.54
C MET A 160 0.54 4.83 -7.07
N TYR A 161 -0.29 3.92 -6.54
CA TYR A 161 -0.27 2.49 -6.84
C TYR A 161 -0.98 2.15 -8.16
N TRP A 162 -0.54 2.77 -9.25
CA TRP A 162 -1.11 2.56 -10.59
C TRP A 162 -1.04 1.09 -11.03
N ALA A 163 -0.04 0.34 -10.56
CA ALA A 163 0.09 -1.09 -10.85
C ALA A 163 -1.09 -1.90 -10.31
N SER A 164 -1.56 -1.60 -9.10
CA SER A 164 -2.74 -2.24 -8.51
C SER A 164 -4.01 -1.80 -9.23
N PHE A 165 -4.11 -0.51 -9.57
CA PHE A 165 -5.23 0.04 -10.34
C PHE A 165 -5.24 -0.38 -11.82
N SER A 166 -4.17 -0.99 -12.34
CA SER A 166 -4.20 -1.61 -13.68
C SER A 166 -5.24 -2.73 -13.79
N ASN A 167 -5.64 -3.32 -12.65
CA ASN A 167 -6.73 -4.29 -12.54
C ASN A 167 -8.13 -3.65 -12.51
N LEU A 168 -8.24 -2.32 -12.47
CA LEU A 168 -9.52 -1.63 -12.39
C LEU A 168 -10.29 -1.82 -13.71
N ALA A 169 -11.49 -2.40 -13.60
CA ALA A 169 -12.35 -2.67 -14.74
C ALA A 169 -12.68 -1.37 -15.50
N ASP A 170 -12.87 -1.46 -16.81
CA ASP A 170 -13.12 -0.29 -17.66
C ASP A 170 -14.31 0.56 -17.19
N GLU A 171 -15.39 -0.07 -16.76
CA GLU A 171 -16.59 0.63 -16.26
C GLU A 171 -16.37 1.28 -14.88
N ASP A 172 -15.59 0.65 -14.02
CA ASP A 172 -15.23 1.22 -12.71
C ASP A 172 -14.26 2.41 -12.90
N LEU A 173 -13.32 2.33 -13.83
CA LEU A 173 -12.46 3.47 -14.19
C LEU A 173 -13.29 4.64 -14.73
N ALA A 174 -14.23 4.38 -15.63
CA ALA A 174 -15.14 5.40 -16.15
C ALA A 174 -15.90 6.09 -15.02
N SER A 175 -16.46 5.30 -14.10
CA SER A 175 -17.17 5.78 -12.92
C SER A 175 -16.30 6.66 -12.02
N VAL A 176 -15.06 6.24 -11.76
CA VAL A 176 -14.07 7.00 -10.96
C VAL A 176 -13.80 8.35 -11.58
N ILE A 177 -13.55 8.41 -12.89
CA ILE A 177 -13.23 9.66 -13.59
C ILE A 177 -14.44 10.59 -13.62
N VAL A 178 -15.63 10.06 -13.88
CA VAL A 178 -16.89 10.81 -13.84
C VAL A 178 -17.11 11.43 -12.45
N TYR A 179 -16.88 10.68 -11.37
CA TYR A 179 -17.04 11.22 -10.01
C TYR A 179 -15.96 12.25 -9.63
N ILE A 180 -14.69 12.01 -9.97
CA ILE A 180 -13.63 13.00 -9.73
C ILE A 180 -13.95 14.31 -10.45
N ARG A 181 -14.54 14.25 -11.65
CA ARG A 181 -14.98 15.45 -12.38
C ARG A 181 -16.17 16.16 -11.76
N SER A 182 -16.98 15.50 -10.94
CA SER A 182 -18.18 16.09 -10.33
C SER A 182 -17.92 16.77 -8.98
N ILE A 183 -16.75 16.56 -8.36
CA ILE A 183 -16.45 17.21 -7.07
C ILE A 183 -16.25 18.73 -7.26
N PRO A 184 -16.42 19.55 -6.20
CA PRO A 184 -16.15 20.97 -6.28
C PRO A 184 -14.70 21.28 -6.70
N PRO A 185 -14.46 22.32 -7.54
CA PRO A 185 -13.12 22.75 -7.87
C PRO A 185 -12.41 23.30 -6.63
N VAL A 186 -11.14 22.94 -6.45
CA VAL A 186 -10.29 23.45 -5.38
C VAL A 186 -9.10 24.14 -6.02
N LYS A 187 -8.97 25.45 -5.80
CA LYS A 187 -7.79 26.20 -6.26
C LYS A 187 -6.62 25.97 -5.30
N ASN A 188 -5.63 25.20 -5.75
CA ASN A 188 -4.43 24.89 -4.98
C ASN A 188 -3.25 24.59 -5.91
N ARG A 189 -2.33 25.55 -6.04
CA ARG A 189 -1.13 25.40 -6.87
C ARG A 189 -0.04 24.71 -6.05
N LEU A 190 0.32 23.50 -6.45
CA LEU A 190 1.37 22.71 -5.79
C LEU A 190 2.70 22.84 -6.53
N PRO A 191 3.83 22.75 -5.82
CA PRO A 191 5.13 22.62 -6.47
C PRO A 191 5.22 21.28 -7.22
N GLN A 192 6.18 21.17 -8.13
CA GLN A 192 6.52 19.88 -8.72
C GLN A 192 7.15 18.93 -7.68
N ARG A 193 7.04 17.63 -7.95
CA ARG A 193 7.83 16.63 -7.23
C ARG A 193 9.33 16.90 -7.46
N SER A 194 10.14 16.46 -6.52
CA SER A 194 11.59 16.48 -6.65
C SER A 194 12.10 15.15 -6.15
N LEU A 195 12.73 14.36 -7.02
CA LEU A 195 13.38 13.10 -6.64
C LEU A 195 14.86 13.18 -6.97
N PRO A 196 15.71 12.36 -6.31
CA PRO A 196 17.09 12.19 -6.73
C PRO A 196 17.18 11.76 -8.21
N PRO A 197 18.17 12.26 -8.99
CA PRO A 197 18.27 12.00 -10.43
C PRO A 197 18.29 10.51 -10.82
N GLU A 198 18.95 9.68 -10.02
CA GLU A 198 18.99 8.23 -10.19
C GLU A 198 17.60 7.61 -10.07
N ARG A 199 16.77 8.13 -9.14
CA ARG A 199 15.41 7.66 -8.94
C ARG A 199 14.48 8.15 -10.06
N GLU A 200 14.65 9.39 -10.53
CA GLU A 200 13.95 9.88 -11.72
C GLU A 200 14.21 8.97 -12.94
N LYS A 201 15.49 8.62 -13.17
CA LYS A 201 15.89 7.75 -14.29
C LYS A 201 15.31 6.35 -14.19
N GLU A 202 15.35 5.73 -13.01
CA GLU A 202 14.75 4.42 -12.76
C GLU A 202 13.24 4.41 -13.06
N LEU A 203 12.54 5.47 -12.64
CA LEU A 203 11.09 5.57 -12.82
C LEU A 203 10.67 5.71 -14.29
N GLN A 204 11.51 6.22 -15.18
CA GLN A 204 11.13 6.41 -16.60
C GLN A 204 10.66 5.13 -17.29
N GLY A 205 11.17 3.96 -16.86
CA GLY A 205 10.82 2.65 -17.40
C GLY A 205 9.75 1.91 -16.60
N SER A 206 9.26 2.46 -15.50
CA SER A 206 8.27 1.78 -14.65
C SER A 206 6.86 1.67 -15.25
N PRO A 207 6.33 2.65 -16.03
CA PRO A 207 4.98 2.57 -16.58
C PRO A 207 4.73 1.29 -17.38
N LYS A 208 3.49 0.77 -17.32
CA LYS A 208 3.06 -0.42 -18.07
C LYS A 208 1.87 -0.09 -18.94
N MET A 209 2.00 -0.33 -20.25
CA MET A 209 0.86 -0.20 -21.17
C MET A 209 -0.10 -1.38 -20.97
N LEU A 210 -1.40 -1.08 -20.92
CA LEU A 210 -2.43 -2.10 -21.01
C LEU A 210 -2.50 -2.61 -22.45
N THR A 211 -2.55 -3.94 -22.59
CA THR A 211 -2.61 -4.63 -23.89
C THR A 211 -4.05 -4.79 -24.41
N GLY A 212 -5.05 -4.49 -23.58
CA GLY A 212 -6.47 -4.63 -23.92
C GLY A 212 -7.41 -4.08 -22.84
N PRO A 213 -8.73 -4.25 -23.05
CA PRO A 213 -9.75 -3.88 -22.07
C PRO A 213 -9.65 -4.73 -20.80
N VAL A 214 -10.06 -4.15 -19.67
CA VAL A 214 -10.11 -4.86 -18.38
C VAL A 214 -11.58 -5.16 -18.07
N ALA A 215 -11.92 -6.44 -18.13
CA ALA A 215 -13.29 -6.90 -17.94
C ALA A 215 -13.81 -6.61 -16.52
N TYR A 216 -15.12 -6.37 -16.42
CA TYR A 216 -15.78 -6.26 -15.13
C TYR A 216 -15.89 -7.65 -14.48
N PRO A 217 -15.56 -7.80 -13.18
CA PRO A 217 -15.67 -9.10 -12.53
C PRO A 217 -17.11 -9.55 -12.42
N ASP A 218 -17.32 -10.87 -12.36
CA ASP A 218 -18.61 -11.43 -11.96
C ASP A 218 -18.84 -11.15 -10.46
N THR A 219 -19.62 -10.11 -10.18
CA THR A 219 -19.90 -9.66 -8.81
C THR A 219 -20.99 -10.46 -8.09
N ALA A 220 -21.63 -11.41 -8.77
CA ALA A 220 -22.57 -12.34 -8.13
C ALA A 220 -21.83 -13.42 -7.34
N ASP A 221 -20.62 -13.78 -7.78
CA ASP A 221 -19.69 -14.65 -7.06
C ASP A 221 -18.88 -13.85 -6.02
N ALA A 222 -19.06 -14.19 -4.74
CA ALA A 222 -18.38 -13.52 -3.64
C ALA A 222 -16.85 -13.67 -3.68
N LEU A 223 -16.33 -14.80 -4.17
CA LEU A 223 -14.90 -15.02 -4.27
C LEU A 223 -14.30 -14.16 -5.38
N LYS A 224 -14.88 -14.18 -6.60
CA LYS A 224 -14.42 -13.34 -7.72
C LYS A 224 -14.51 -11.85 -7.41
N LYS A 225 -15.61 -11.42 -6.78
CA LYS A 225 -15.77 -10.05 -6.28
C LYS A 225 -14.68 -9.69 -5.27
N GLY A 226 -14.41 -10.58 -4.33
CA GLY A 226 -13.38 -10.42 -3.32
C GLY A 226 -11.97 -10.29 -3.92
N ILE A 227 -11.64 -11.15 -4.89
CA ILE A 227 -10.38 -11.12 -5.63
C ILE A 227 -10.19 -9.76 -6.29
N TYR A 228 -11.20 -9.30 -7.02
CA TYR A 228 -11.17 -8.00 -7.68
C TYR A 228 -10.92 -6.87 -6.67
N LEU A 229 -11.68 -6.84 -5.58
CA LEU A 229 -11.57 -5.82 -4.56
C LEU A 229 -10.20 -5.81 -3.87
N VAL A 230 -9.64 -6.98 -3.54
CA VAL A 230 -8.29 -7.10 -2.96
C VAL A 230 -7.22 -6.57 -3.91
N LYS A 231 -7.36 -6.83 -5.22
CA LYS A 231 -6.45 -6.32 -6.27
C LYS A 231 -6.53 -4.79 -6.39
N VAL A 232 -7.73 -4.22 -6.52
CA VAL A 232 -7.89 -2.77 -6.76
C VAL A 232 -7.78 -1.91 -5.51
N ALA A 233 -8.01 -2.46 -4.32
CA ALA A 233 -7.78 -1.77 -3.05
C ALA A 233 -6.30 -1.70 -2.64
N ASP A 234 -5.41 -2.38 -3.37
CA ASP A 234 -3.98 -2.46 -3.05
C ASP A 234 -3.67 -2.99 -1.64
N CYS A 235 -4.42 -4.01 -1.19
CA CYS A 235 -4.10 -4.66 0.09
C CYS A 235 -2.69 -5.30 0.04
N VAL A 236 -2.28 -5.79 -1.14
CA VAL A 236 -1.00 -6.47 -1.37
C VAL A 236 0.20 -5.55 -1.14
N GLY A 237 0.15 -4.29 -1.60
CA GLY A 237 1.26 -3.34 -1.51
C GLY A 237 1.67 -3.05 -0.06
N CYS A 238 0.71 -3.05 0.86
CA CYS A 238 0.98 -2.86 2.28
C CYS A 238 1.20 -4.17 3.03
N HIS A 239 0.47 -5.24 2.70
CA HIS A 239 0.50 -6.50 3.48
C HIS A 239 1.41 -7.58 2.90
N THR A 240 2.25 -7.32 1.90
CA THR A 240 3.27 -8.27 1.41
C THR A 240 4.66 -7.71 1.57
N GLY A 241 5.54 -8.43 2.29
CA GLY A 241 6.89 -7.98 2.62
C GLY A 241 7.76 -7.62 1.41
N TRP A 242 8.21 -6.37 1.29
CA TRP A 242 9.15 -5.92 0.24
C TRP A 242 10.55 -5.56 0.77
N TYR A 243 10.72 -5.43 2.09
CA TYR A 243 12.02 -5.19 2.73
C TYR A 243 12.49 -6.40 3.52
N GLY A 244 13.78 -6.73 3.42
CA GLY A 244 14.34 -7.90 4.09
C GLY A 244 13.88 -9.19 3.41
N THR A 245 13.62 -10.23 4.21
CA THR A 245 13.11 -11.50 3.70
C THR A 245 11.60 -11.39 3.52
N ASN A 246 11.06 -11.76 2.36
CA ASN A 246 9.62 -11.80 2.17
C ASN A 246 9.02 -13.05 2.87
N PRO A 247 8.14 -12.89 3.89
CA PRO A 247 7.51 -14.03 4.57
C PRO A 247 6.52 -14.80 3.67
N GLY A 248 6.06 -14.19 2.57
CA GLY A 248 5.04 -14.71 1.66
C GLY A 248 3.96 -13.66 1.38
N MET A 249 3.18 -13.87 0.32
CA MET A 249 2.08 -12.96 -0.07
C MET A 249 1.12 -12.76 1.10
N PHE A 250 0.73 -11.50 1.34
CA PHE A 250 -0.16 -11.12 2.44
C PHE A 250 0.36 -11.51 3.84
N GLY A 251 1.61 -11.96 3.96
CA GLY A 251 2.23 -12.35 5.23
C GLY A 251 2.52 -11.17 6.15
N GLY A 252 2.40 -9.93 5.69
CA GLY A 252 2.74 -8.72 6.44
C GLY A 252 4.25 -8.49 6.56
N GLY A 253 4.64 -7.58 7.46
CA GLY A 253 6.03 -7.30 7.78
C GLY A 253 6.61 -6.02 7.17
N ASN A 254 5.79 -5.18 6.53
CA ASN A 254 6.28 -3.91 5.98
C ASN A 254 6.29 -2.80 7.04
N PRO A 255 7.37 -2.04 7.18
CA PRO A 255 7.42 -0.87 8.04
C PRO A 255 6.54 0.26 7.49
N MET A 256 5.51 0.57 8.25
CA MET A 256 4.64 1.73 8.08
C MET A 256 5.12 2.80 9.07
N SER A 257 5.68 3.88 8.54
CA SER A 257 6.10 5.01 9.36
C SER A 257 4.93 5.94 9.61
N LYS A 258 4.62 6.22 10.88
CA LYS A 258 3.77 7.34 11.27
C LYS A 258 4.65 8.48 11.74
N ASN A 259 4.59 9.63 11.06
CA ASN A 259 5.16 10.94 11.42
C ASN A 259 6.07 10.92 12.66
N ASN A 260 7.27 10.34 12.50
CA ASN A 260 8.39 10.28 13.45
C ASN A 260 8.20 9.63 14.84
N HIS A 261 7.08 8.98 15.18
CA HIS A 261 6.85 8.58 16.59
C HIS A 261 6.59 7.09 16.86
N LYS A 262 6.35 6.24 15.85
CA LYS A 262 6.40 4.77 16.01
C LYS A 262 6.42 4.11 14.63
N VAL A 263 7.36 3.21 14.38
CA VAL A 263 7.29 2.30 13.22
C VAL A 263 6.34 1.17 13.60
N VAL A 264 5.28 0.97 12.83
CA VAL A 264 4.37 -0.18 12.95
C VAL A 264 4.52 -1.05 11.72
N LEU A 265 4.39 -2.36 11.88
CA LEU A 265 4.55 -3.32 10.79
C LEU A 265 3.19 -3.77 10.28
N SER A 266 3.01 -3.91 8.97
CA SER A 266 1.77 -4.48 8.42
C SER A 266 1.57 -5.92 8.90
N THR A 267 0.31 -6.30 9.15
CA THR A 267 -0.04 -7.59 9.73
C THR A 267 -0.21 -8.67 8.66
N ASN A 268 -0.14 -9.93 9.08
CA ASN A 268 -0.47 -11.09 8.25
C ASN A 268 -1.99 -11.17 7.98
N LEU A 269 -2.40 -11.22 6.71
CA LEU A 269 -3.79 -11.33 6.27
C LEU A 269 -4.16 -12.74 5.74
N THR A 270 -3.24 -13.71 5.77
CA THR A 270 -3.50 -15.08 5.31
C THR A 270 -4.37 -15.86 6.30
N PRO A 271 -4.97 -17.01 5.93
CA PRO A 271 -5.80 -17.81 6.85
C PRO A 271 -4.99 -18.62 7.88
N ASP A 272 -3.71 -18.31 8.09
CA ASP A 272 -2.89 -18.90 9.14
C ASP A 272 -3.38 -18.44 10.54
N PRO A 273 -3.20 -19.23 11.62
CA PRO A 273 -3.51 -18.80 12.99
C PRO A 273 -2.80 -17.51 13.45
N THR A 274 -1.69 -17.15 12.79
CA THR A 274 -0.96 -15.90 13.03
C THR A 274 -1.54 -14.71 12.23
N GLY A 275 -2.52 -14.95 11.36
CA GLY A 275 -3.26 -13.98 10.57
C GLY A 275 -4.77 -14.03 10.83
N LEU A 276 -5.58 -14.32 9.80
CA LEU A 276 -7.04 -14.21 9.81
C LEU A 276 -7.80 -15.52 10.07
N ALA A 277 -7.14 -16.62 10.48
CA ALA A 277 -7.82 -17.91 10.69
C ALA A 277 -9.07 -17.80 11.59
N GLY A 278 -8.96 -17.06 12.70
CA GLY A 278 -10.02 -16.88 13.68
C GLY A 278 -11.00 -15.74 13.38
N TRP A 279 -10.86 -15.04 12.25
CA TRP A 279 -11.71 -13.89 11.93
C TRP A 279 -12.94 -14.33 11.15
N ASP A 280 -14.12 -14.04 11.66
CA ASP A 280 -15.36 -14.11 10.88
C ASP A 280 -15.67 -12.76 10.19
N ALA A 281 -16.72 -12.75 9.36
CA ALA A 281 -17.08 -11.55 8.61
C ALA A 281 -17.47 -10.38 9.55
N ALA A 282 -18.20 -10.66 10.64
CA ALA A 282 -18.62 -9.63 11.58
C ALA A 282 -17.41 -8.96 12.27
N THR A 283 -16.44 -9.76 12.71
CA THR A 283 -15.19 -9.28 13.32
C THR A 283 -14.38 -8.47 12.34
N PHE A 284 -14.21 -8.96 11.10
CA PHE A 284 -13.49 -8.25 10.04
C PHE A 284 -14.14 -6.92 9.71
N ILE A 285 -15.46 -6.91 9.47
CA ILE A 285 -16.23 -5.70 9.19
C ILE A 285 -16.09 -4.71 10.34
N ASN A 286 -16.30 -5.13 11.59
CA ASN A 286 -16.19 -4.24 12.73
C ASN A 286 -14.79 -3.61 12.85
N ALA A 287 -13.74 -4.40 12.62
CA ALA A 287 -12.37 -3.90 12.66
C ALA A 287 -12.10 -2.83 11.60
N ILE A 288 -12.53 -3.06 10.36
CA ILE A 288 -12.39 -2.09 9.26
C ILE A 288 -13.25 -0.84 9.50
N ARG A 289 -14.48 -1.00 10.01
CA ARG A 289 -15.40 0.11 10.27
C ARG A 289 -14.90 1.07 11.34
N THR A 290 -14.29 0.51 12.39
CA THR A 290 -13.96 1.26 13.61
C THR A 290 -12.48 1.60 13.72
N GLY A 291 -11.62 0.94 12.94
CA GLY A 291 -10.18 0.98 13.13
C GLY A 291 -9.72 0.24 14.39
N LYS A 292 -10.59 -0.54 15.06
CA LYS A 292 -10.33 -1.22 16.34
C LYS A 292 -10.51 -2.73 16.17
N GLY A 293 -9.45 -3.50 16.45
CA GLY A 293 -9.50 -4.95 16.25
C GLY A 293 -8.19 -5.66 16.58
N GLY A 294 -7.57 -5.32 17.71
CA GLY A 294 -6.27 -5.87 18.11
C GLY A 294 -5.09 -5.08 17.53
N THR A 295 -4.45 -5.61 16.49
CA THR A 295 -3.18 -5.11 15.92
C THR A 295 -3.34 -3.97 14.90
N LEU A 296 -4.59 -3.56 14.61
CA LEU A 296 -4.91 -2.52 13.65
C LEU A 296 -4.41 -1.15 14.16
N ASP A 297 -3.50 -0.53 13.42
CA ASP A 297 -2.97 0.80 13.71
C ASP A 297 -3.64 1.84 12.79
N GLY A 298 -3.71 3.10 13.25
CA GLY A 298 -4.26 4.21 12.47
C GLY A 298 -3.47 4.54 11.18
N SER A 299 -2.31 3.92 10.98
CA SER A 299 -1.57 3.93 9.71
C SER A 299 -2.26 3.12 8.62
N MET A 300 -3.10 2.13 8.98
CA MET A 300 -4.01 1.49 8.03
C MET A 300 -5.11 2.49 7.67
N PRO A 301 -5.46 2.68 6.38
CA PRO A 301 -6.43 3.68 5.96
C PRO A 301 -7.88 3.22 6.14
N TRP A 302 -8.21 2.73 7.34
CA TRP A 302 -9.53 2.23 7.71
C TRP A 302 -10.63 3.30 7.55
N THR A 303 -10.30 4.59 7.65
CA THR A 303 -11.25 5.70 7.44
C THR A 303 -11.79 5.80 6.03
N ALA A 304 -11.10 5.24 5.04
CA ALA A 304 -11.64 5.08 3.68
C ALA A 304 -12.40 3.75 3.57
N TYR A 305 -11.78 2.63 3.96
CA TYR A 305 -12.39 1.30 3.84
C TYR A 305 -13.69 1.13 4.65
N ARG A 306 -13.88 1.91 5.72
CA ARG A 306 -15.16 1.96 6.46
C ARG A 306 -16.34 2.45 5.63
N ASN A 307 -16.15 2.92 4.39
CA ASN A 307 -17.22 3.29 3.48
C ASN A 307 -17.60 2.16 2.51
N MET A 308 -16.85 1.04 2.48
CA MET A 308 -17.21 -0.13 1.67
C MET A 308 -18.52 -0.75 2.15
N SER A 309 -19.26 -1.50 1.35
CA SER A 309 -20.44 -2.25 1.81
C SER A 309 -20.02 -3.45 2.67
N ASP A 310 -20.92 -3.92 3.54
CA ASP A 310 -20.65 -5.14 4.33
C ASP A 310 -20.44 -6.36 3.42
N GLN A 311 -21.17 -6.43 2.30
CA GLN A 311 -21.01 -7.48 1.30
C GLN A 311 -19.61 -7.48 0.68
N ASP A 312 -19.07 -6.29 0.37
CA ASP A 312 -17.74 -6.15 -0.23
C ASP A 312 -16.63 -6.50 0.76
N LEU A 313 -16.78 -6.10 2.03
CA LEU A 313 -15.85 -6.50 3.09
C LEU A 313 -15.89 -8.02 3.35
N ALA A 314 -17.07 -8.63 3.32
CA ALA A 314 -17.21 -10.09 3.42
C ALA A 314 -16.61 -10.83 2.21
N ALA A 315 -16.77 -10.29 1.00
CA ALA A 315 -16.15 -10.80 -0.22
C ALA A 315 -14.61 -10.72 -0.13
N ILE A 316 -14.06 -9.58 0.34
CA ILE A 316 -12.62 -9.44 0.61
C ILE A 316 -12.14 -10.52 1.58
N LEU A 317 -12.83 -10.72 2.70
CA LEU A 317 -12.45 -11.76 3.66
C LEU A 317 -12.51 -13.17 3.03
N THR A 318 -13.51 -13.43 2.19
CA THR A 318 -13.65 -14.70 1.45
C THR A 318 -12.41 -14.96 0.57
N ALA A 319 -11.98 -13.94 -0.18
CA ALA A 319 -10.78 -14.00 -1.00
C ALA A 319 -9.49 -14.18 -0.18
N LEU A 320 -9.32 -13.41 0.90
CA LEU A 320 -8.16 -13.52 1.79
C LEU A 320 -8.06 -14.90 2.45
N LYS A 321 -9.20 -15.50 2.81
CA LYS A 321 -9.26 -16.87 3.36
C LYS A 321 -8.92 -17.96 2.36
N ARG A 322 -8.86 -17.65 1.06
CA ARG A 322 -8.45 -18.62 0.03
C ARG A 322 -6.94 -18.69 -0.19
N LEU A 323 -6.20 -17.74 0.38
CA LEU A 323 -4.75 -17.65 0.26
C LEU A 323 -4.04 -18.86 0.91
N PRO A 324 -2.86 -19.26 0.39
CA PRO A 324 -1.96 -20.13 1.14
C PRO A 324 -1.62 -19.51 2.51
N PRO A 325 -1.67 -20.28 3.61
CA PRO A 325 -1.34 -19.77 4.93
C PRO A 325 0.16 -19.44 5.03
N VAL A 326 0.48 -18.29 5.62
CA VAL A 326 1.84 -17.86 5.96
C VAL A 326 1.95 -17.78 7.47
N ASN A 327 2.89 -18.52 8.07
CA ASN A 327 3.13 -18.45 9.51
C ASN A 327 4.07 -17.27 9.83
N HIS A 328 3.49 -16.11 10.14
CA HIS A 328 4.24 -14.90 10.46
C HIS A 328 3.49 -14.07 11.50
N ARG A 329 3.96 -14.11 12.75
CA ARG A 329 3.38 -13.32 13.85
C ARG A 329 3.90 -11.90 13.82
N VAL A 330 3.05 -10.94 13.52
CA VAL A 330 3.36 -9.50 13.61
C VAL A 330 2.39 -8.84 14.60
N MET A 331 2.89 -8.41 15.77
CA MET A 331 2.08 -7.73 16.78
C MET A 331 2.69 -6.41 17.25
N ASN A 332 2.14 -5.29 16.76
CA ASN A 332 2.64 -3.94 17.05
C ASN A 332 2.36 -3.42 18.47
N SER A 333 1.59 -4.18 19.27
CA SER A 333 1.24 -3.84 20.66
C SER A 333 2.29 -4.30 21.68
N LEU A 334 3.29 -5.08 21.27
CA LEU A 334 4.31 -5.64 22.16
C LEU A 334 5.70 -5.07 21.88
N PRO A 335 6.65 -5.22 22.82
CA PRO A 335 8.05 -4.83 22.61
C PRO A 335 8.64 -5.50 21.37
N ALA A 336 9.37 -4.73 20.56
CA ALA A 336 9.93 -5.23 19.32
C ALA A 336 11.15 -6.14 19.56
N THR A 337 11.15 -7.29 18.89
CA THR A 337 12.20 -8.32 18.94
C THR A 337 12.59 -8.72 17.52
N ASP A 338 13.78 -9.29 17.35
CA ASP A 338 14.27 -9.73 16.04
C ASP A 338 13.43 -10.89 15.50
N CYS A 339 12.90 -10.73 14.29
CA CYS A 339 12.17 -11.75 13.56
C CYS A 339 13.04 -12.38 12.50
N VAL A 340 13.28 -13.68 12.63
CA VAL A 340 14.06 -14.51 11.71
C VAL A 340 13.35 -14.82 10.39
N ILE A 341 12.03 -14.63 10.31
CA ILE A 341 11.25 -14.87 9.07
C ILE A 341 11.38 -13.69 8.11
N CYS A 342 11.20 -12.46 8.59
CA CYS A 342 11.24 -11.27 7.74
C CYS A 342 12.54 -10.46 7.86
N GLY A 343 13.36 -10.73 8.88
CA GLY A 343 14.59 -9.99 9.17
C GLY A 343 14.36 -8.62 9.82
N GLN A 344 13.12 -8.30 10.23
CA GLN A 344 12.73 -7.02 10.83
C GLN A 344 12.50 -7.16 12.35
N LYS A 345 12.51 -6.04 13.08
CA LYS A 345 12.12 -5.99 14.50
C LYS A 345 10.64 -5.66 14.68
N HIS A 346 9.89 -6.52 15.34
CA HIS A 346 8.49 -6.28 15.71
C HIS A 346 8.07 -7.15 16.90
N GLY A 347 6.93 -6.85 17.53
CA GLY A 347 6.46 -7.65 18.66
C GLY A 347 6.16 -9.09 18.27
N TYR A 348 6.46 -10.01 19.20
CA TYR A 348 6.44 -11.46 19.02
C TYR A 348 7.35 -12.03 17.90
N GLY A 349 8.30 -11.24 17.38
CA GLY A 349 9.25 -11.71 16.37
C GLY A 349 10.04 -12.95 16.83
N GLU A 350 10.38 -13.04 18.11
CA GLU A 350 11.11 -14.15 18.73
C GLU A 350 10.29 -15.44 18.85
N TYR A 351 8.96 -15.36 18.76
CA TYR A 351 8.06 -16.51 18.76
C TYR A 351 7.89 -17.13 17.37
N ASN A 352 8.33 -16.42 16.33
CA ASN A 352 8.59 -17.03 15.03
C ASN A 352 9.88 -17.85 15.06
N LYS A 353 10.08 -18.68 16.10
CA LYS A 353 11.23 -19.61 16.18
C LYS A 353 11.12 -20.53 14.97
N VAL A 354 11.93 -20.29 13.96
CA VAL A 354 12.02 -21.15 12.79
C VAL A 354 12.29 -22.56 13.31
N LYS A 355 11.42 -23.52 12.99
CA LYS A 355 12.00 -24.74 12.42
C LYS A 355 12.62 -24.22 11.13
N PRO A 356 13.96 -24.16 10.98
CA PRO A 356 14.58 -23.63 9.76
C PRO A 356 13.80 -24.18 8.58
N PHE A 357 13.49 -23.35 7.56
CA PHE A 357 12.91 -23.85 6.32
C PHE A 357 13.67 -25.13 6.02
N PRO A 358 13.01 -26.31 6.07
CA PRO A 358 13.75 -27.55 5.87
C PRO A 358 14.44 -27.34 4.55
N LYS A 359 15.78 -27.42 4.53
CA LYS A 359 16.54 -27.27 3.28
C LYS A 359 15.87 -28.22 2.30
N VAL A 360 15.09 -27.66 1.38
CA VAL A 360 14.36 -28.51 0.46
C VAL A 360 15.45 -29.02 -0.45
N LYS A 361 15.77 -30.31 -0.30
CA LYS A 361 16.64 -31.00 -1.25
C LYS A 361 15.97 -30.81 -2.61
N THR A 362 16.56 -29.93 -3.39
CA THR A 362 16.15 -29.61 -4.75
C THR A 362 17.29 -30.06 -5.64
N ASP A 363 16.95 -30.77 -6.69
CA ASP A 363 17.92 -31.22 -7.66
C ASP A 363 18.32 -30.04 -8.54
N THR A 364 19.44 -29.41 -8.20
CA THR A 364 19.97 -28.24 -8.91
C THR A 364 20.41 -28.59 -10.33
N THR A 365 20.59 -29.87 -10.66
CA THR A 365 20.88 -30.31 -12.04
C THR A 365 19.70 -30.06 -12.97
N LEU A 366 18.47 -29.96 -12.43
CA LEU A 366 17.26 -29.68 -13.19
C LEU A 366 17.05 -28.18 -13.43
N TYR A 367 17.82 -27.29 -12.80
CA TYR A 367 17.54 -25.85 -12.82
C TYR A 367 17.60 -25.25 -14.23
N ASN A 368 18.55 -25.71 -15.05
CA ASN A 368 18.64 -25.28 -16.43
C ASN A 368 17.34 -25.58 -17.23
N GLN A 369 16.56 -26.60 -16.84
CA GLN A 369 15.29 -26.92 -17.49
C GLN A 369 14.19 -25.90 -17.19
N TYR A 370 14.28 -25.18 -16.07
CA TYR A 370 13.35 -24.10 -15.71
C TYR A 370 13.66 -22.81 -16.47
N ALA A 371 14.87 -22.63 -16.99
CA ALA A 371 15.24 -21.45 -17.75
C ALA A 371 14.39 -21.32 -19.03
N GLY A 372 14.06 -20.09 -19.39
CA GLY A 372 13.24 -19.76 -20.56
C GLY A 372 12.29 -18.61 -20.28
N LYS A 373 11.55 -18.22 -21.32
CA LYS A 373 10.49 -17.22 -21.22
C LYS A 373 9.15 -17.90 -21.03
N TYR A 374 8.29 -17.30 -20.22
CA TYR A 374 6.95 -17.81 -19.93
C TYR A 374 5.96 -16.67 -20.13
N SER A 375 4.87 -16.90 -20.86
CA SER A 375 3.84 -15.89 -21.10
C SER A 375 2.48 -16.29 -20.56
N ASN A 376 1.76 -15.36 -19.96
CA ASN A 376 0.35 -15.57 -19.64
C ASN A 376 -0.56 -15.16 -20.84
N PRO A 377 -1.88 -15.45 -20.80
CA PRO A 377 -2.82 -15.06 -21.86
C PRO A 377 -2.89 -13.55 -22.13
N ASP A 378 -2.53 -12.71 -21.15
CA ASP A 378 -2.52 -11.24 -21.29
C ASP A 378 -1.26 -10.70 -21.99
N GLY A 379 -0.35 -11.59 -22.40
CA GLY A 379 0.90 -11.25 -23.07
C GLY A 379 2.01 -10.80 -22.12
N PHE A 380 1.84 -10.96 -20.81
CA PHE A 380 2.88 -10.67 -19.83
C PHE A 380 3.93 -11.79 -19.85
N VAL A 381 5.20 -11.41 -19.97
CA VAL A 381 6.32 -12.35 -20.11
C VAL A 381 7.23 -12.29 -18.90
N LEU A 382 7.42 -13.45 -18.27
CA LEU A 382 8.43 -13.70 -17.24
C LEU A 382 9.64 -14.38 -17.87
N GLU A 383 10.84 -13.94 -17.53
CA GLU A 383 12.08 -14.59 -17.94
C GLU A 383 12.73 -15.28 -16.74
N ILE A 384 12.96 -16.59 -16.86
CA ILE A 384 13.73 -17.37 -15.91
C ILE A 384 15.13 -17.59 -16.47
N LYS A 385 16.14 -17.10 -15.76
CA LYS A 385 17.55 -17.26 -16.11
C LYS A 385 18.19 -18.26 -15.16
N TYR A 386 19.13 -19.04 -15.68
CA TYR A 386 19.99 -19.91 -14.90
C TYR A 386 21.42 -19.37 -14.96
N LYS A 387 21.96 -18.96 -13.80
CA LYS A 387 23.32 -18.40 -13.69
C LYS A 387 23.93 -18.79 -12.35
N ASP A 388 25.19 -19.20 -12.34
CA ASP A 388 25.94 -19.55 -11.11
C ASP A 388 25.21 -20.56 -10.21
N HIS A 389 24.60 -21.58 -10.83
CA HIS A 389 23.75 -22.59 -10.17
C HIS A 389 22.49 -22.05 -9.47
N GLN A 390 22.08 -20.83 -9.79
CA GLN A 390 20.89 -20.17 -9.25
C GLN A 390 19.86 -19.92 -10.34
N LEU A 391 18.60 -19.86 -9.92
CA LEU A 391 17.50 -19.39 -10.76
C LEU A 391 17.22 -17.93 -10.45
N LEU A 392 17.07 -17.14 -11.51
CA LEU A 392 16.71 -15.74 -11.42
C LEU A 392 15.41 -15.55 -12.20
N ILE A 393 14.50 -14.73 -11.69
CA ILE A 393 13.27 -14.32 -12.39
C ILE A 393 13.31 -12.83 -12.69
N SER A 394 12.92 -12.44 -13.89
CA SER A 394 12.79 -11.04 -14.31
C SER A 394 11.46 -10.81 -15.02
N GLU A 395 10.87 -9.66 -14.73
CA GLU A 395 9.65 -9.14 -15.37
C GLU A 395 9.97 -8.02 -16.37
N GLY A 396 11.13 -8.11 -17.05
CA GLY A 396 11.68 -7.00 -17.84
C GLY A 396 12.44 -5.95 -17.02
N GLY A 397 12.66 -6.22 -15.74
CA GLY A 397 13.42 -5.41 -14.79
C GLY A 397 14.63 -6.16 -14.21
N PRO A 398 15.17 -5.72 -13.04
CA PRO A 398 16.29 -6.39 -12.40
C PRO A 398 15.97 -7.84 -12.03
N ASP A 399 17.00 -8.70 -12.07
CA ASP A 399 16.88 -10.11 -11.77
C ASP A 399 16.65 -10.35 -10.27
N LEU A 400 15.61 -11.11 -9.93
CA LEU A 400 15.29 -11.53 -8.56
C LEU A 400 15.69 -12.99 -8.35
N LEU A 401 16.40 -13.27 -7.25
CA LEU A 401 16.80 -14.64 -6.91
C LEU A 401 15.62 -15.51 -6.51
N LEU A 402 15.43 -16.65 -7.20
CA LEU A 402 14.48 -17.69 -6.84
C LEU A 402 15.11 -18.70 -5.87
N VAL A 403 14.59 -18.73 -4.65
CA VAL A 403 14.99 -19.63 -3.57
C VAL A 403 14.02 -20.83 -3.52
N PRO A 404 14.51 -22.08 -3.52
CA PRO A 404 13.64 -23.24 -3.44
C PRO A 404 12.94 -23.32 -2.08
N ILE A 405 11.63 -23.51 -2.10
CA ILE A 405 10.79 -23.67 -0.91
C ILE A 405 9.97 -24.99 -0.93
N GLY A 406 10.08 -25.78 -2.00
CA GLY A 406 9.40 -27.05 -2.19
C GLY A 406 9.87 -27.75 -3.48
N ASN A 407 9.38 -28.97 -3.73
CA ASN A 407 9.67 -29.64 -5.00
C ASN A 407 9.07 -28.84 -6.16
N ASN A 408 9.90 -28.42 -7.12
CA ASN A 408 9.54 -27.52 -8.22
C ASN A 408 8.90 -26.17 -7.79
N ARG A 409 9.00 -25.78 -6.51
CA ARG A 409 8.38 -24.58 -5.95
C ARG A 409 9.45 -23.63 -5.40
N PHE A 410 9.38 -22.37 -5.80
CA PHE A 410 10.37 -21.35 -5.52
C PHE A 410 9.70 -20.07 -5.01
N ASN A 411 10.44 -19.24 -4.27
CA ASN A 411 10.02 -17.90 -3.92
C ASN A 411 11.16 -16.91 -4.16
N GLY A 412 10.84 -15.66 -4.51
CA GLY A 412 11.83 -14.62 -4.75
C GLY A 412 11.71 -13.48 -3.75
N ILE A 413 12.85 -12.90 -3.37
CA ILE A 413 12.86 -11.63 -2.63
C ILE A 413 12.25 -10.57 -3.55
N GLY A 414 11.17 -9.92 -3.12
CA GLY A 414 10.42 -8.95 -3.93
C GLY A 414 9.33 -9.54 -4.84
N LEU A 415 9.22 -10.87 -4.97
CA LEU A 415 8.04 -11.47 -5.58
C LEU A 415 6.89 -11.46 -4.59
N ALA A 416 5.70 -11.05 -5.02
CA ALA A 416 4.53 -11.09 -4.16
C ALA A 416 4.18 -12.54 -3.76
N THR A 417 4.36 -13.51 -4.66
CA THR A 417 3.92 -14.90 -4.50
C THR A 417 5.02 -15.92 -4.84
N PRO A 418 4.96 -17.13 -4.26
CA PRO A 418 5.76 -18.24 -4.75
C PRO A 418 5.37 -18.62 -6.18
N VAL A 419 6.33 -19.18 -6.91
CA VAL A 419 6.14 -19.75 -8.24
C VAL A 419 6.37 -21.26 -8.21
N SER A 420 5.62 -22.02 -9.00
CA SER A 420 5.89 -23.45 -9.25
C SER A 420 6.10 -23.70 -10.72
N PHE A 421 6.95 -24.66 -11.05
CA PHE A 421 7.08 -25.13 -12.42
C PHE A 421 6.33 -26.46 -12.59
N GLU A 422 5.49 -26.51 -13.61
CA GLU A 422 4.76 -27.72 -14.00
C GLU A 422 5.41 -28.40 -15.19
N ARG A 423 5.34 -29.74 -15.16
CA ARG A 423 5.80 -30.61 -16.23
C ARG A 423 4.59 -31.18 -16.97
N ASP A 424 4.71 -31.29 -18.28
CA ASP A 424 3.75 -32.03 -19.09
C ASP A 424 3.89 -33.56 -18.89
N ARG A 425 3.06 -34.33 -19.60
CA ARG A 425 3.08 -35.81 -19.56
C ARG A 425 4.40 -36.42 -20.04
N SER A 426 5.23 -35.68 -20.78
CA SER A 426 6.56 -36.11 -21.23
C SER A 426 7.66 -35.78 -20.21
N GLY A 427 7.31 -35.07 -19.12
CA GLY A 427 8.25 -34.63 -18.10
C GLY A 427 8.96 -33.31 -18.41
N LYS A 428 8.62 -32.63 -19.51
CA LYS A 428 9.19 -31.33 -19.88
C LYS A 428 8.45 -30.19 -19.18
N ILE A 429 9.19 -29.18 -18.72
CA ILE A 429 8.60 -27.98 -18.14
C ILE A 429 7.83 -27.21 -19.21
N ASN A 430 6.53 -27.02 -18.97
CA ASN A 430 5.62 -26.37 -19.92
C ASN A 430 4.86 -25.19 -19.32
N SER A 431 4.76 -25.08 -17.99
CA SER A 431 4.16 -23.93 -17.32
C SER A 431 4.95 -23.49 -16.08
N LEU A 432 4.80 -22.21 -15.77
CA LEU A 432 5.11 -21.61 -14.49
C LEU A 432 3.77 -21.13 -13.90
N ILE A 433 3.49 -21.49 -12.65
CA ILE A 433 2.31 -21.06 -11.91
C ILE A 433 2.73 -20.05 -10.87
N CYS A 434 2.14 -18.86 -10.90
CA CYS A 434 2.24 -17.87 -9.82
C CYS A 434 1.02 -18.04 -8.91
N TYR A 435 1.24 -18.40 -7.64
CA TYR A 435 0.14 -18.69 -6.71
C TYR A 435 -0.45 -17.39 -6.14
N TRP A 436 -1.52 -16.90 -6.76
CA TRP A 436 -2.29 -15.74 -6.30
C TRP A 436 -3.60 -16.18 -5.63
N ILE A 437 -4.58 -15.28 -5.50
CA ILE A 437 -5.94 -15.67 -5.05
C ILE A 437 -6.63 -16.54 -6.13
N GLU A 438 -6.27 -16.30 -7.40
CA GLU A 438 -6.43 -17.23 -8.52
C GLU A 438 -5.03 -17.59 -9.02
N ASP A 439 -4.78 -18.86 -9.33
CA ASP A 439 -3.49 -19.28 -9.84
C ASP A 439 -3.28 -18.72 -11.26
N GLU A 440 -2.23 -17.91 -11.45
CA GLU A 440 -1.87 -17.41 -12.77
C GLU A 440 -0.93 -18.40 -13.46
N VAL A 441 -1.33 -18.87 -14.64
CA VAL A 441 -0.57 -19.87 -15.41
C VAL A 441 0.14 -19.19 -16.57
N PHE A 442 1.47 -19.22 -16.54
CA PHE A 442 2.33 -18.79 -17.62
C PHE A 442 2.80 -20.00 -18.43
N LYS A 443 2.54 -20.01 -19.74
CA LYS A 443 3.01 -21.07 -20.64
C LYS A 443 4.43 -20.78 -21.08
N LYS A 444 5.28 -21.81 -21.05
CA LYS A 444 6.65 -21.70 -21.52
C LYS A 444 6.64 -21.43 -23.03
N LEU A 445 7.34 -20.39 -23.43
CA LEU A 445 7.54 -20.04 -24.82
C LEU A 445 8.54 -21.02 -25.48
N PRO A 446 8.44 -21.21 -26.81
CA PRO A 446 9.28 -22.15 -27.56
C PRO A 446 10.79 -21.98 -27.35
#